data_AF-A0A1A8UFL8-F1
#
_entry.id   AF-A0A1A8UFL8-F1
#
_cell.length_a   1.000
_cell.length_b   1.000
_cell.length_c   1.000
_cell.angle_alpha   90.00
_cell.angle_beta   90.00
_cell.angle_gamma   90.00
#
_symmetry.space_group_name_H-M   'P 1'
#
loop_
_entity.id
_entity.type
_entity.pdbx_description
1 polymer ?
#
loop_
_entity_poly.entity_id
_entity_poly.type
_entity_poly.pdbx_seq_one_letter_code
_entity_poly.pdbx_strand_id
1 'polypeptide(L)'
;IVHRYDVILIQEVRDNDLSATKKLMARVNKDARVFGYVVSEPLGRSTYKERYLFLYREERVAAVKHYTYDDGCEACGTDTFSREPFIVMFSSKYTNQADTTVTHTNCPYD
;
A
#
# COMPACT_ATOMS: atom_id res chain seq x y z
N ILE A 1 9.55 -13.69 6.54
CA ILE A 1 8.16 -13.24 6.73
C ILE A 1 7.52 -12.87 5.40
N VAL A 2 8.10 -11.95 4.61
CA VAL A 2 7.57 -11.51 3.30
C VAL A 2 7.32 -12.68 2.32
N HIS A 3 8.22 -13.66 2.23
CA HIS A 3 8.05 -14.79 1.32
C HIS A 3 6.92 -15.79 1.67
N ARG A 4 6.09 -15.52 2.69
CA ARG A 4 4.97 -16.39 3.07
C ARG A 4 3.64 -15.98 2.45
N TYR A 5 3.56 -14.80 1.83
CA TYR A 5 2.31 -14.22 1.36
C TYR A 5 2.42 -13.83 -0.12
N ASP A 6 1.27 -13.76 -0.79
CA ASP A 6 1.17 -13.32 -2.19
C ASP A 6 0.94 -11.82 -2.31
N VAL A 7 0.26 -11.22 -1.33
CA VAL A 7 0.08 -9.78 -1.14
C VAL A 7 0.34 -9.45 0.34
N ILE A 8 1.07 -8.38 0.59
CA ILE A 8 1.42 -7.89 1.93
C ILE A 8 1.16 -6.39 1.97
N LEU A 9 0.47 -5.94 3.01
CA LEU A 9 0.41 -4.55 3.40
C LEU A 9 1.38 -4.30 4.56
N ILE A 10 2.26 -3.32 4.40
CA ILE A 10 3.11 -2.77 5.45
C ILE A 10 2.60 -1.36 5.77
N GLN A 11 2.33 -1.11 7.04
CA GLN A 11 1.84 0.16 7.56
C GLN A 11 2.94 0.92 8.30
N GLU A 12 2.66 2.18 8.66
CA GLU A 12 3.56 3.07 9.40
C GLU A 12 4.92 3.24 8.70
N VAL A 13 4.93 3.20 7.37
CA VAL A 13 6.17 3.33 6.60
C VAL A 13 6.59 4.79 6.60
N ARG A 14 7.58 5.12 7.43
CA ARG A 14 8.21 6.45 7.46
C ARG A 14 9.46 6.46 6.58
N ASP A 15 9.24 6.67 5.29
CA ASP A 15 10.28 6.62 4.26
C ASP A 15 10.07 7.73 3.23
N ASN A 16 10.63 8.92 3.51
CA ASN A 16 10.37 10.12 2.72
C ASN A 16 10.91 10.01 1.28
N ASP A 17 12.06 9.36 1.10
CA ASP A 17 12.78 9.24 -0.17
C ASP A 17 12.72 7.83 -0.79
N LEU A 18 11.90 6.95 -0.19
CA LEU A 18 11.76 5.54 -0.55
C LEU A 18 13.06 4.73 -0.44
N SER A 19 14.08 5.21 0.30
CA SER A 19 15.37 4.54 0.42
C SER A 19 15.27 3.23 1.20
N ALA A 20 14.45 3.19 2.25
CA ALA A 20 14.22 1.97 3.02
C ALA A 20 13.43 0.95 2.20
N THR A 21 12.45 1.40 1.44
CA THR A 21 11.63 0.61 0.51
C THR A 21 12.51 -0.03 -0.56
N LYS A 22 13.40 0.74 -1.20
CA LYS A 22 14.37 0.22 -2.18
C LYS A 22 15.29 -0.83 -1.57
N LYS A 23 15.81 -0.60 -0.36
CA LYS A 23 16.63 -1.59 0.37
C LYS A 23 15.86 -2.87 0.69
N LEU A 24 14.59 -2.75 1.08
CA LEU A 24 13.71 -3.90 1.31
C LEU A 24 13.51 -4.70 0.02
N MET A 25 13.15 -4.04 -1.09
CA MET A 25 12.92 -4.69 -2.37
C MET A 25 14.19 -5.36 -2.91
N ALA A 26 15.36 -4.75 -2.75
CA ALA A 26 16.64 -5.36 -3.12
C ALA A 26 16.93 -6.66 -2.34
N ARG A 27 16.47 -6.77 -1.09
CA ARG A 27 16.61 -7.99 -0.28
C ARG A 27 15.57 -9.04 -0.65
N VAL A 28 14.32 -8.62 -0.85
CA VAL A 28 13.19 -9.51 -1.17
C VAL A 28 13.35 -10.11 -2.57
N ASN A 29 13.85 -9.35 -3.53
CA ASN A 29 14.05 -9.79 -4.92
C ASN A 29 15.44 -10.40 -5.17
N LYS A 30 16.19 -10.75 -4.11
CA LYS A 30 17.50 -11.41 -4.26
C LYS A 30 17.36 -12.87 -4.73
N ASP A 31 16.25 -13.51 -4.39
CA ASP A 31 15.93 -14.88 -4.78
C ASP A 31 15.11 -14.91 -6.08
N ALA A 32 14.84 -16.11 -6.61
CA ALA A 32 14.11 -16.31 -7.88
C ALA A 32 12.67 -15.78 -7.92
N ARG A 33 12.11 -15.31 -6.79
CA ARG A 33 10.72 -14.85 -6.69
C ARG A 33 10.67 -13.34 -6.83
N VAL A 34 10.07 -12.86 -7.92
CA VAL A 34 9.95 -11.42 -8.20
C VAL A 34 8.74 -10.84 -7.46
N PHE A 35 8.99 -9.86 -6.62
CA PHE A 35 7.98 -9.02 -6.00
C PHE A 35 7.96 -7.63 -6.65
N GLY A 36 6.75 -7.17 -6.95
CA GLY A 36 6.44 -5.79 -7.25
C GLY A 36 5.96 -5.07 -5.99
N TYR A 37 5.87 -3.73 -6.04
CA TYR A 37 5.31 -2.95 -4.95
C TYR A 37 4.52 -1.74 -5.44
N VAL A 38 3.55 -1.30 -4.63
CA VAL A 38 2.84 -0.03 -4.78
C VAL A 38 2.96 0.71 -3.44
N VAL A 39 3.25 2.00 -3.49
CA VAL A 39 3.39 2.85 -2.30
C VAL A 39 2.47 4.04 -2.40
N SER A 40 1.84 4.43 -1.28
CA SER A 40 1.04 5.66 -1.21
C SER A 40 1.92 6.91 -1.14
N GLU A 41 1.31 8.07 -1.32
CA GLU A 41 1.89 9.33 -0.85
C GLU A 41 2.04 9.35 0.69
N PRO A 42 2.84 10.27 1.26
CA PRO A 42 2.88 10.47 2.71
C PRO A 42 1.55 11.02 3.23
N LEU A 43 0.88 10.28 4.11
CA LEU A 43 -0.43 10.58 4.68
C LEU A 43 -0.30 10.90 6.18
N GLY A 44 -1.12 11.81 6.69
CA GLY A 44 -1.05 12.27 8.08
C GLY A 44 -1.45 13.74 8.21
N ARG A 45 -2.22 14.13 9.23
CA ARG A 45 -2.66 15.54 9.36
C ARG A 45 -1.55 16.54 9.72
N SER A 46 -0.46 16.07 10.31
CA SER A 46 0.62 16.92 10.81
C SER A 46 1.91 16.77 9.99
N THR A 47 3.02 17.32 10.49
CA THR A 47 4.36 17.06 9.94
C THR A 47 4.76 15.59 10.05
N TYR A 48 4.09 14.84 10.92
CA TYR A 48 4.24 13.40 11.00
C TYR A 48 3.42 12.74 9.88
N LYS A 49 4.11 12.09 8.95
CA LYS A 49 3.52 11.44 7.78
C LYS A 49 4.01 10.00 7.67
N GLU A 50 3.13 9.13 7.20
CA GLU A 50 3.36 7.70 6.99
C GLU A 50 2.87 7.27 5.62
N ARG A 51 3.39 6.17 5.09
CA ARG A 51 2.96 5.58 3.83
C ARG A 51 2.38 4.19 4.06
N TYR A 52 1.45 3.80 3.18
CA TYR A 52 1.10 2.41 2.96
C TYR A 52 2.00 1.83 1.88
N LEU A 53 2.51 0.63 2.12
CA LEU A 53 3.36 -0.08 1.16
C LEU A 53 2.78 -1.48 0.92
N PHE A 54 2.31 -1.72 -0.29
CA PHE A 54 1.89 -3.02 -0.75
C PHE A 54 3.03 -3.72 -1.47
N LEU A 55 3.39 -4.93 -1.05
CA LEU A 55 4.27 -5.84 -1.79
C LEU A 55 3.42 -6.97 -2.35
N TYR A 56 3.69 -7.40 -3.57
CA TYR A 56 2.94 -8.49 -4.19
C TYR A 56 3.82 -9.34 -5.10
N ARG A 57 3.48 -10.62 -5.22
CA ARG A 57 4.16 -11.54 -6.15
C ARG A 57 3.65 -11.32 -7.56
N GLU A 58 4.54 -10.89 -8.45
CA GLU A 58 4.16 -10.62 -9.84
C GLU A 58 3.73 -11.89 -10.59
N GLU A 59 4.22 -13.06 -10.18
CA GLU A 59 3.76 -14.33 -10.75
C GLU A 59 2.28 -14.61 -10.43
N ARG A 60 1.79 -14.20 -9.25
CA ARG A 60 0.45 -14.51 -8.72
C ARG A 60 -0.59 -13.45 -9.06
N VAL A 61 -0.25 -12.18 -8.93
CA VAL A 61 -1.18 -11.07 -9.06
C VAL A 61 -0.55 -9.90 -9.80
N ALA A 62 -1.39 -9.04 -10.37
CA ALA A 62 -1.00 -7.76 -10.94
C ALA A 62 -1.77 -6.63 -10.26
N ALA A 63 -1.08 -5.57 -9.85
CA ALA A 63 -1.74 -4.34 -9.41
C ALA A 63 -2.28 -3.59 -10.64
N VAL A 64 -3.60 -3.56 -10.80
CA VAL A 64 -4.25 -2.97 -12.00
C VAL A 64 -4.62 -1.51 -11.79
N LYS A 65 -4.93 -1.13 -10.54
CA LYS A 65 -5.30 0.24 -10.18
C LYS A 65 -4.96 0.49 -8.73
N HIS A 66 -4.58 1.71 -8.42
CA HIS A 66 -4.49 2.19 -7.03
C HIS A 66 -4.92 3.64 -6.96
N TYR A 67 -5.44 4.04 -5.81
CA TYR A 67 -5.81 5.43 -5.51
C TYR A 67 -5.95 5.61 -4.00
N THR A 68 -5.83 6.85 -3.56
CA THR A 68 -6.12 7.24 -2.17
C THR A 68 -7.56 7.72 -2.12
N TYR A 69 -8.32 7.30 -1.10
CA TYR A 69 -9.66 7.81 -0.88
C TYR A 69 -9.59 9.22 -0.31
N ASP A 70 -10.20 10.18 -1.02
CA ASP A 70 -10.35 11.56 -0.57
C ASP A 70 -11.80 11.72 -0.11
N ASP A 71 -11.99 11.96 1.19
CA ASP A 71 -13.30 12.06 1.83
C ASP A 71 -13.78 13.51 1.99
N GLY A 72 -12.98 14.48 1.52
CA GLY A 72 -13.38 15.87 1.49
C GLY A 72 -12.26 16.85 1.82
N CYS A 73 -12.67 18.05 2.19
CA CYS A 73 -11.76 19.18 2.36
C CYS A 73 -10.96 19.09 3.67
N GLU A 74 -9.66 18.81 3.57
CA GLU A 74 -8.71 18.83 4.71
C GLU A 74 -8.76 20.17 5.46
N ALA A 75 -8.72 21.29 4.73
CA ALA A 75 -8.70 22.64 5.30
C ALA A 75 -10.01 23.05 6.01
N CYS A 76 -11.12 22.37 5.70
CA CYS A 76 -12.44 22.68 6.22
C CYS A 76 -12.74 21.91 7.51
N GLY A 77 -11.86 20.99 7.93
CA GLY A 77 -12.00 20.20 9.16
C GLY A 77 -13.10 19.14 9.11
N THR A 78 -13.59 18.80 7.91
CA THR A 78 -14.59 17.74 7.69
C THR A 78 -13.97 16.40 7.34
N ASP A 79 -12.64 16.34 7.22
CA ASP A 79 -11.90 15.12 6.97
C ASP A 79 -12.09 14.15 8.15
N THR A 80 -12.46 12.91 7.82
CA THR A 80 -12.75 11.84 8.77
C THR A 80 -11.47 11.08 9.14
N PHE A 81 -10.49 10.97 8.26
CA PHE A 81 -9.34 10.09 8.46
C PHE A 81 -8.04 10.84 8.70
N SER A 82 -7.35 10.55 9.81
CA SER A 82 -5.97 11.06 9.99
C SER A 82 -4.99 10.57 8.93
N ARG A 83 -5.27 9.40 8.32
CA ARG A 83 -4.54 8.80 7.19
C ARG A 83 -5.54 8.17 6.24
N GLU A 84 -5.68 8.78 5.08
CA GLU A 84 -6.64 8.39 4.07
C GLU A 84 -6.44 6.93 3.65
N PRO A 85 -7.52 6.14 3.50
CA PRO A 85 -7.40 4.78 3.02
C PRO A 85 -6.70 4.72 1.67
N PHE A 86 -5.69 3.85 1.56
CA PHE A 86 -5.03 3.56 0.29
C PHE A 86 -5.59 2.27 -0.31
N ILE A 87 -6.11 2.39 -1.54
CA ILE A 87 -6.82 1.33 -2.24
C ILE A 87 -5.94 0.78 -3.34
N VAL A 88 -5.74 -0.54 -3.35
CA VAL A 88 -5.06 -1.24 -4.44
C VAL A 88 -5.93 -2.38 -4.95
N MET A 89 -6.22 -2.36 -6.25
CA MET A 89 -6.95 -3.39 -6.95
C MET A 89 -5.96 -4.35 -7.60
N PHE A 90 -6.11 -5.63 -7.27
CA PHE A 90 -5.28 -6.71 -7.77
C PHE A 90 -6.10 -7.63 -8.68
N SER A 91 -5.55 -7.91 -9.85
CA SER A 91 -6.06 -8.97 -10.72
C SER A 91 -5.26 -10.24 -10.46
N SER A 92 -5.97 -11.34 -10.20
CA SER A 92 -5.35 -12.65 -9.94
C SER A 92 -5.08 -13.39 -11.25
N LYS A 93 -3.88 -13.96 -11.38
CA LYS A 93 -3.49 -14.72 -12.59
C LYS A 93 -3.90 -16.19 -12.55
N TYR A 94 -4.37 -16.68 -11.39
CA TYR A 94 -4.63 -18.11 -11.16
C TYR A 94 -6.08 -18.44 -10.85
N THR A 95 -6.91 -17.45 -10.57
CA THR A 95 -8.33 -17.66 -10.24
C THR A 95 -9.19 -16.97 -11.29
N ASN A 96 -10.19 -17.66 -11.84
CA ASN A 96 -11.27 -17.06 -12.66
C ASN A 96 -12.21 -16.14 -11.84
N GLN A 97 -11.72 -15.62 -10.71
CA GLN A 97 -12.44 -14.78 -9.78
C GLN A 97 -12.07 -13.33 -10.08
N ALA A 98 -13.08 -12.47 -10.16
CA ALA A 98 -12.98 -11.06 -10.53
C ALA A 98 -11.96 -10.29 -9.68
N ASP A 99 -11.48 -9.16 -10.23
CA ASP A 99 -10.51 -8.27 -9.60
C ASP A 99 -10.82 -8.04 -8.11
N THR A 100 -9.84 -8.29 -7.24
CA THR A 100 -9.98 -8.16 -5.79
C THR A 100 -9.39 -6.83 -5.35
N THR A 101 -10.16 -6.07 -4.58
CA THR A 101 -9.69 -4.80 -4.00
C THR A 101 -9.22 -5.03 -2.58
N VAL A 102 -8.00 -4.62 -2.26
CA VAL A 102 -7.47 -4.63 -0.90
C VAL A 102 -7.40 -3.19 -0.42
N THR A 103 -8.09 -2.91 0.68
CA THR A 103 -8.07 -1.61 1.35
C THR A 103 -7.74 -1.80 2.81
N HIS A 104 -7.08 -0.80 3.40
CA HIS A 104 -6.96 -0.69 4.83
C HIS A 104 -7.40 0.70 5.25
N THR A 105 -8.23 0.75 6.28
CA THR A 105 -8.77 1.97 6.86
C THR A 105 -8.28 2.04 8.30
N ASN A 106 -7.50 3.06 8.64
CA ASN A 106 -7.21 3.36 10.04
C ASN A 106 -8.41 4.04 10.70
N CYS A 107 -8.50 3.98 12.03
CA CYS A 107 -9.62 4.60 12.74
C CYS A 107 -9.66 6.12 12.48
N PRO A 108 -10.86 6.71 12.32
CA PRO A 108 -11.05 8.15 12.14
C PRO A 108 -10.44 9.04 13.23
N TYR A 109 -10.24 8.47 14.42
CA TYR A 109 -9.95 9.21 15.65
C TYR A 109 -8.56 8.92 16.24
N ASP A 110 -7.67 8.24 15.48
CA ASP A 110 -6.27 8.04 15.88
C ASP A 110 -5.40 9.28 15.61
#